data_AF-A0A3B8L410-F1
#
_entry.id   AF-A0A3B8L410-F1
#
_cell.length_a   1.000
_cell.length_b   1.000
_cell.length_c   1.000
_cell.angle_alpha   90.00
_cell.angle_beta   90.00
_cell.angle_gamma   90.00
#
_symmetry.space_group_name_H-M   'P 1'
#
loop_
_entity.id
_entity.type
_entity.pdbx_description
1 polymer ?
#
loop_
_entity_poly.entity_id
_entity_poly.type
_entity_poly.pdbx_seq_one_letter_code
_entity_poly.pdbx_strand_id
1 'polypeptide(L)'
;MPVKYLVAASTVLVLVLPSRVPAQVRLRVAPFPGRPMPITSDVRSRMVHVTDRRLVQRLVKARELMAQKQVQSAVRLLQSLLEHDEDVFFREPRPDGSENVAAPFRSLKLAASELLGTIGPRGREAYELEYGTIARKLLETAGDVAVGERLEEVSRKYLHTKAGRQATYSLGNRCLDQGQTLMAAMRYDQLRKMKATEFEPSLSVRSALAWARIGRPSRAAAILLAMSTGDRNRMKARGGALATVLGQRSRA
;
A
#
# COMPACT_ATOMS: atom_id res chain seq x y z
N MET A 1 -34.92 44.33 -59.23
CA MET A 1 -35.92 43.63 -58.39
C MET A 1 -35.53 42.16 -58.28
N PRO A 2 -35.48 41.59 -57.07
CA PRO A 2 -34.74 40.35 -56.78
C PRO A 2 -35.62 39.09 -56.82
N VAL A 3 -35.12 38.00 -57.39
CA VAL A 3 -35.72 36.66 -57.24
C VAL A 3 -34.86 35.85 -56.27
N LYS A 4 -35.51 35.42 -55.20
CA LYS A 4 -34.92 34.86 -53.98
C LYS A 4 -34.60 33.37 -54.19
N TYR A 5 -33.38 32.96 -53.83
CA TYR A 5 -33.02 31.57 -53.61
C TYR A 5 -33.53 31.14 -52.24
N LEU A 6 -34.39 30.13 -52.17
CA LEU A 6 -34.82 29.52 -50.92
C LEU A 6 -34.24 28.10 -50.85
N VAL A 7 -33.02 27.99 -50.33
CA VAL A 7 -32.43 26.71 -49.93
C VAL A 7 -33.00 26.37 -48.56
N ALA A 8 -33.95 25.44 -48.52
CA ALA A 8 -34.47 24.90 -47.27
C ALA A 8 -33.45 23.89 -46.69
N ALA A 9 -32.56 24.36 -45.83
CA ALA A 9 -31.71 23.51 -45.00
C ALA A 9 -32.53 23.06 -43.77
N SER A 10 -33.11 21.86 -43.83
CA SER A 10 -33.71 21.21 -42.67
C SER A 10 -32.61 20.60 -41.80
N THR A 11 -32.14 21.36 -40.80
CA THR A 11 -31.26 20.85 -39.76
C THR A 11 -32.10 20.08 -38.73
N VAL A 12 -32.07 18.74 -38.81
CA VAL A 12 -32.68 17.87 -37.79
C VAL A 12 -31.74 17.84 -36.58
N LEU A 13 -32.07 18.58 -35.54
CA LEU A 13 -31.40 18.51 -34.23
C LEU A 13 -31.95 17.30 -33.46
N VAL A 14 -31.26 16.15 -33.55
CA VAL A 14 -31.57 14.98 -32.73
C VAL A 14 -31.06 15.21 -31.31
N LEU A 15 -31.98 15.49 -30.39
CA LEU A 15 -31.73 15.49 -28.95
C LEU A 15 -31.50 14.04 -28.48
N VAL A 16 -30.23 13.64 -28.33
CA VAL A 16 -29.88 12.36 -27.70
C VAL A 16 -29.98 12.51 -26.19
N LEU A 17 -31.12 12.12 -25.61
CA LEU A 17 -31.24 11.95 -24.16
C LEU A 17 -30.40 10.73 -23.74
N PRO A 18 -29.60 10.82 -22.65
CA PRO A 18 -28.83 9.69 -22.16
C PRO A 18 -29.78 8.68 -21.51
N SER A 19 -30.16 7.64 -22.25
CA SER A 19 -30.82 6.47 -21.67
C SER A 19 -29.84 5.79 -20.71
N ARG A 20 -30.10 5.90 -19.40
CA ARG A 20 -29.43 5.09 -18.39
C ARG A 20 -29.85 3.64 -18.61
N VAL A 21 -29.05 2.88 -19.35
CA VAL A 21 -29.20 1.43 -19.44
C VAL A 21 -28.58 0.85 -18.16
N PRO A 22 -29.36 0.23 -17.25
CA PRO A 22 -28.77 -0.55 -16.18
C PRO A 22 -28.16 -1.80 -16.83
N ALA A 23 -26.84 -1.83 -16.99
CA ALA A 23 -26.13 -3.04 -17.36
C ALA A 23 -26.27 -4.06 -16.22
N GLN A 24 -27.27 -4.94 -16.31
CA GLN A 24 -27.37 -6.10 -15.43
C GLN A 24 -26.41 -7.18 -15.94
N VAL A 25 -25.23 -7.26 -15.34
CA VAL A 25 -24.33 -8.40 -15.54
C VAL A 25 -24.90 -9.58 -14.75
N ARG A 26 -25.56 -10.52 -15.45
CA ARG A 26 -25.85 -11.84 -14.88
C ARG A 26 -24.61 -12.73 -15.04
N LEU A 27 -23.81 -12.84 -13.97
CA LEU A 27 -22.78 -13.85 -13.87
C LEU A 27 -23.46 -15.24 -13.83
N ARG A 28 -23.52 -15.93 -14.97
CA ARG A 28 -23.76 -17.37 -14.99
C ARG A 28 -22.46 -18.05 -14.55
N VAL A 29 -22.32 -18.28 -13.24
CA VAL A 29 -21.31 -19.19 -12.73
C VAL A 29 -21.77 -20.60 -13.14
N ALA A 30 -21.12 -21.19 -14.13
CA ALA A 30 -21.31 -22.60 -14.43
C ALA A 30 -20.87 -23.39 -13.19
N PRO A 31 -21.72 -24.29 -12.64
CA PRO A 31 -21.29 -25.15 -11.54
C PRO A 31 -20.13 -26.01 -12.05
N PHE A 32 -18.96 -25.85 -11.44
CA PHE A 32 -17.81 -26.71 -11.69
C PHE A 32 -18.23 -28.14 -11.35
N PRO A 33 -18.08 -29.14 -12.24
CA PRO A 33 -18.43 -30.52 -11.95
C PRO A 33 -17.38 -31.11 -11.00
N GLY A 34 -17.46 -30.74 -9.72
CA GLY A 34 -16.69 -31.33 -8.65
C GLY A 34 -17.54 -32.37 -7.94
N ARG A 35 -17.06 -33.62 -7.89
CA ARG A 35 -17.57 -34.65 -6.97
C ARG A 35 -17.63 -34.04 -5.56
N PRO A 36 -18.74 -34.10 -4.82
CA PRO A 36 -18.78 -33.62 -3.45
C PRO A 36 -17.87 -34.52 -2.61
N MET A 37 -16.61 -34.10 -2.41
CA MET A 37 -15.78 -34.70 -1.39
C MET A 37 -16.28 -34.20 -0.02
N PRO A 38 -16.37 -35.08 0.99
CA PRO A 38 -16.63 -34.63 2.34
C PRO A 38 -15.53 -33.65 2.75
N ILE A 39 -15.92 -32.40 3.01
CA ILE A 39 -15.01 -31.34 3.46
C ILE A 39 -14.71 -31.64 4.94
N THR A 40 -13.73 -32.48 5.20
CA THR A 40 -13.12 -32.56 6.53
C THR A 40 -12.15 -31.38 6.68
N SER A 41 -12.08 -30.81 7.89
CA SER A 41 -11.17 -29.69 8.23
C SER A 41 -9.70 -29.99 7.91
N ASP A 42 -9.36 -31.28 7.84
CA ASP A 42 -8.03 -31.79 7.53
C ASP A 42 -7.62 -31.56 6.06
N VAL A 43 -8.56 -31.65 5.11
CA VAL A 43 -8.28 -31.46 3.67
C VAL A 43 -8.12 -29.98 3.30
N ARG A 44 -8.77 -29.05 4.02
CA ARG A 44 -8.57 -27.59 3.83
C ARG A 44 -7.17 -27.12 4.24
N SER A 45 -6.50 -27.87 5.13
CA SER A 45 -5.18 -27.50 5.65
C SER A 45 -4.02 -27.89 4.71
N ARG A 46 -4.31 -28.57 3.60
CA ARG A 46 -3.34 -28.92 2.55
C ARG A 46 -3.27 -27.91 1.39
N MET A 47 -3.84 -26.71 1.53
CA MET A 47 -3.32 -25.59 0.72
C MET A 47 -1.84 -25.45 1.06
N VAL A 48 -0.98 -25.56 0.05
CA VAL A 48 0.48 -25.65 0.15
C VAL A 48 1.04 -24.41 0.86
N HIS A 49 1.06 -24.44 2.19
CA HIS A 49 1.77 -23.47 3.00
C HIS A 49 3.17 -24.02 3.21
N VAL A 50 4.15 -23.42 2.55
CA VAL A 50 5.56 -23.69 2.85
C VAL A 50 5.80 -23.10 4.24
N THR A 51 5.74 -23.94 5.27
CA THR A 51 6.13 -23.57 6.63
C THR A 51 7.59 -23.95 6.81
N ASP A 52 8.50 -22.97 6.72
CA ASP A 52 9.90 -23.19 7.07
C ASP A 52 10.12 -22.88 8.56
N ARG A 53 10.25 -23.94 9.35
CA ARG A 53 10.49 -23.86 10.80
C ARG A 53 11.73 -23.03 11.14
N ARG A 54 12.80 -23.08 10.32
CA ARG A 54 14.04 -22.33 10.57
C ARG A 54 13.81 -20.83 10.41
N LEU A 55 13.06 -20.42 9.39
CA LEU A 55 12.75 -19.00 9.16
C LEU A 55 11.80 -18.45 10.24
N VAL A 56 10.80 -19.24 10.67
CA VAL A 56 9.93 -18.87 11.81
C VAL A 56 10.75 -18.71 13.10
N GLN A 57 11.70 -19.64 13.36
CA GLN A 57 12.60 -19.54 14.51
C GLN A 57 13.46 -18.27 14.49
N ARG A 58 13.90 -17.78 13.32
CA ARG A 58 14.62 -16.51 13.22
C ARG A 58 13.75 -15.32 13.65
N LEU A 59 12.47 -15.31 13.29
CA LEU A 59 11.55 -14.25 13.74
C LEU A 59 11.36 -14.28 15.26
N VAL A 60 11.17 -15.47 15.84
CA VAL A 60 11.09 -15.64 17.30
C VAL A 60 12.37 -15.15 17.96
N LYS A 61 13.54 -15.52 17.42
CA LYS A 61 14.82 -15.08 17.94
C LYS A 61 15.01 -13.57 17.87
N ALA A 62 14.56 -12.93 16.79
CA ALA A 62 14.58 -11.48 16.68
C ALA A 62 13.71 -10.80 17.76
N ARG A 63 12.55 -11.36 18.10
CA ARG A 63 11.70 -10.86 19.21
C ARG A 63 12.42 -10.95 20.56
N GLU A 64 13.09 -12.07 20.83
CA GLU A 64 13.90 -12.23 22.05
C GLU A 64 15.01 -11.18 22.13
N LEU A 65 15.76 -11.00 21.04
CA LEU A 65 16.85 -10.01 20.97
C LEU A 65 16.34 -8.59 21.18
N MET A 66 15.16 -8.26 20.62
CA MET A 66 14.48 -7.00 20.87
C MET A 66 14.12 -6.81 22.35
N ALA A 67 13.59 -7.85 23.00
CA ALA A 67 13.29 -7.82 24.44
C ALA A 67 14.55 -7.64 25.30
N GLN A 68 15.67 -8.21 24.86
CA GLN A 68 16.99 -8.08 25.49
C GLN A 68 17.72 -6.77 25.13
N LYS A 69 17.07 -5.84 24.42
CA LYS A 69 17.65 -4.57 23.94
C LYS A 69 18.86 -4.74 22.99
N GLN A 70 19.05 -5.93 22.41
CA GLN A 70 20.07 -6.23 21.41
C GLN A 70 19.56 -5.91 20.00
N VAL A 71 19.28 -4.62 19.76
CA VAL A 71 18.54 -4.17 18.57
C VAL A 71 19.29 -4.44 17.26
N GLN A 72 20.62 -4.29 17.23
CA GLN A 72 21.42 -4.53 16.01
C GLN A 72 21.31 -5.99 15.54
N SER A 73 21.48 -6.95 16.45
CA SER A 73 21.36 -8.38 16.15
C SER A 73 19.95 -8.75 15.67
N ALA A 74 18.93 -8.16 16.31
CA ALA A 74 17.53 -8.35 15.89
C ALA A 74 17.30 -7.81 14.46
N VAL A 75 17.80 -6.61 14.17
CA VAL A 75 17.69 -5.95 12.86
C VAL A 75 18.29 -6.83 11.75
N ARG A 76 19.46 -7.44 11.96
CA ARG A 76 20.07 -8.36 10.99
C ARG A 76 19.21 -9.58 10.70
N LEU A 77 18.66 -10.21 11.74
CA LEU A 77 17.77 -11.36 11.55
C LEU A 77 16.51 -10.96 10.78
N LEU A 78 15.90 -9.82 11.14
CA LEU A 78 14.70 -9.34 10.45
C LEU A 78 14.97 -8.99 9.00
N GLN A 79 16.10 -8.36 8.71
CA GLN A 79 16.49 -8.07 7.33
C GLN A 79 16.69 -9.35 6.52
N SER A 80 17.34 -10.37 7.09
CA SER A 80 17.53 -11.66 6.41
C SER A 80 16.21 -12.35 6.03
N LEU A 81 15.13 -12.09 6.80
CA LEU A 81 13.79 -12.59 6.48
C LEU A 81 13.16 -11.83 5.31
N LEU A 82 13.38 -10.51 5.24
CA LEU A 82 12.88 -9.68 4.14
C LEU A 82 13.60 -9.98 2.81
N GLU A 83 14.88 -10.31 2.88
CA GLU A 83 15.73 -10.60 1.73
C GLU A 83 15.57 -12.01 1.17
N HIS A 84 14.99 -12.94 1.93
CA HIS A 84 14.66 -14.27 1.45
C HIS A 84 13.82 -14.18 0.16
N ASP A 85 14.01 -15.08 -0.81
CA ASP A 85 13.37 -14.96 -2.12
C ASP A 85 11.85 -15.05 -2.01
N GLU A 86 11.37 -16.13 -1.40
CA GLU A 86 9.94 -16.39 -1.22
C GLU A 86 9.43 -15.92 0.15
N ASP A 87 8.13 -15.64 0.23
CA ASP A 87 7.46 -15.44 1.52
C ASP A 87 7.01 -16.77 2.11
N VAL A 88 7.06 -16.86 3.42
CA VAL A 88 6.67 -18.04 4.20
C VAL A 88 5.45 -17.68 5.02
N PHE A 89 4.49 -18.61 5.11
CA PHE A 89 3.30 -18.41 5.90
C PHE A 89 3.36 -19.23 7.17
N PHE A 90 3.08 -18.60 8.31
CA PHE A 90 3.14 -19.25 9.62
C PHE A 90 1.93 -18.87 10.46
N ARG A 91 1.67 -19.65 11.51
CA ARG A 91 0.68 -19.34 12.55
C ARG A 91 1.42 -18.85 13.79
N GLU A 92 0.92 -17.78 14.40
CA GLU A 92 1.50 -17.30 15.66
C GLU A 92 1.33 -18.37 16.74
N PRO A 93 2.42 -18.80 17.41
CA PRO A 93 2.33 -19.76 18.49
C PRO A 93 1.58 -19.15 19.68
N ARG A 94 1.01 -20.00 20.52
CA ARG A 94 0.45 -19.57 21.81
C ARG A 94 1.57 -19.05 22.73
N PRO A 95 1.23 -18.31 23.80
CA PRO A 95 2.21 -17.85 24.78
C PRO A 95 3.02 -18.98 25.43
N ASP A 96 2.44 -20.18 25.51
CA ASP A 96 3.11 -21.40 26.01
C ASP A 96 4.03 -22.08 24.99
N GLY A 97 4.17 -21.52 23.78
CA GLY A 97 4.98 -22.05 22.70
C GLY A 97 4.32 -23.16 21.87
N SER A 98 3.09 -23.58 22.23
CA SER A 98 2.35 -24.60 21.48
C SER A 98 1.77 -24.05 20.16
N GLU A 99 1.53 -24.94 19.20
CA GLU A 99 0.93 -24.56 17.92
C GLU A 99 -0.50 -24.08 18.11
N ASN A 100 -0.80 -22.89 17.60
CA ASN A 100 -2.15 -22.34 17.62
C ASN A 100 -2.88 -22.68 16.32
N VAL A 101 -3.52 -23.85 16.29
CA VAL A 101 -4.25 -24.33 15.10
C VAL A 101 -5.40 -23.39 14.69
N ALA A 102 -5.94 -22.61 15.64
CA ALA A 102 -7.00 -21.64 15.38
C ALA A 102 -6.47 -20.29 14.85
N ALA A 103 -5.17 -20.01 14.93
CA ALA A 103 -4.61 -18.76 14.43
C ALA A 103 -4.62 -18.74 12.89
N PRO A 104 -4.96 -17.59 12.27
CA PRO A 104 -4.84 -17.44 10.83
C PRO A 104 -3.37 -17.50 10.41
N PHE A 105 -3.13 -18.00 9.20
CA PHE A 105 -1.81 -17.90 8.59
C PHE A 105 -1.46 -16.44 8.32
N ARG A 106 -0.18 -16.12 8.52
CA ARG A 106 0.37 -14.79 8.33
C ARG A 106 1.68 -14.86 7.56
N SER A 107 1.89 -13.89 6.69
CA SER A 107 3.16 -13.66 6.00
C SER A 107 4.29 -13.40 7.01
N LEU A 108 5.39 -14.12 6.85
CA LEU A 108 6.59 -13.98 7.67
C LEU A 108 7.28 -12.65 7.36
N LYS A 109 7.36 -12.25 6.09
CA LYS A 109 7.93 -10.95 5.69
C LYS A 109 7.13 -9.77 6.24
N LEU A 110 5.79 -9.86 6.21
CA LEU A 110 4.93 -8.85 6.82
C LEU A 110 5.17 -8.75 8.33
N ALA A 111 5.25 -9.89 9.02
CA ALA A 111 5.54 -9.94 10.45
C ALA A 111 6.91 -9.35 10.79
N ALA A 112 7.94 -9.65 9.99
CA ALA A 112 9.28 -9.10 10.15
C ALA A 112 9.30 -7.58 9.90
N SER A 113 8.66 -7.11 8.83
CA SER A 113 8.56 -5.68 8.51
C SER A 113 7.80 -4.89 9.59
N GLU A 114 6.73 -5.43 10.14
CA GLU A 114 6.01 -4.79 11.24
C GLU A 114 6.85 -4.73 12.52
N LEU A 115 7.58 -5.80 12.83
CA LEU A 115 8.49 -5.82 13.98
C LEU A 115 9.64 -4.82 13.82
N LEU A 116 10.20 -4.65 12.61
CA LEU A 116 11.14 -3.57 12.31
C LEU A 116 10.52 -2.18 12.52
N GLY A 117 9.21 -2.03 12.30
CA GLY A 117 8.49 -0.79 12.56
C GLY A 117 8.42 -0.37 14.04
N THR A 118 8.74 -1.26 14.98
CA THR A 118 8.65 -1.00 16.43
C THR A 118 9.99 -0.70 17.11
N ILE A 119 11.12 -0.76 16.38
CA ILE A 119 12.49 -0.67 16.95
C ILE A 119 12.88 0.72 17.52
N GLY A 120 11.98 1.70 17.49
CA GLY A 120 12.20 3.04 18.01
C GLY A 120 13.19 3.90 17.20
N PRO A 121 13.52 5.13 17.64
CA PRO A 121 14.45 6.01 16.93
C PRO A 121 15.87 5.44 16.80
N ARG A 122 16.46 4.97 17.92
CA ARG A 122 17.83 4.41 17.92
C ARG A 122 17.96 3.17 17.04
N GLY A 123 16.96 2.30 17.02
CA GLY A 123 16.94 1.14 16.14
C GLY A 123 16.83 1.52 14.67
N ARG A 124 16.05 2.55 14.33
CA ARG A 124 15.95 3.08 12.96
C ARG A 124 17.27 3.68 12.49
N GLU A 125 17.98 4.39 13.35
CA GLU A 125 19.33 4.91 13.06
C GLU A 125 20.32 3.77 12.80
N ALA A 126 20.31 2.73 13.64
CA ALA A 126 21.16 1.56 13.44
C ALA A 126 20.83 0.81 12.13
N TYR A 127 19.53 0.66 11.81
CA TYR A 127 19.08 0.05 10.57
C TYR A 127 19.52 0.86 9.34
N GLU A 128 19.41 2.20 9.39
CA GLU A 128 19.87 3.08 8.33
C GLU A 128 21.39 3.02 8.16
N LEU A 129 22.17 2.94 9.26
CA LEU A 129 23.62 2.80 9.21
C LEU A 129 24.03 1.49 8.52
N GLU A 130 23.32 0.41 8.80
CA GLU A 130 23.64 -0.92 8.30
C GLU A 130 23.18 -1.15 6.85
N TYR A 131 21.97 -0.73 6.50
CA TYR A 131 21.36 -1.05 5.20
C TYR A 131 21.13 0.15 4.28
N GLY A 132 21.27 1.39 4.78
CA GLY A 132 20.96 2.60 4.01
C GLY A 132 21.82 2.75 2.75
N THR A 133 23.11 2.44 2.83
CA THR A 133 24.02 2.49 1.66
C THR A 133 23.68 1.44 0.61
N ILE A 134 23.32 0.22 1.05
CA ILE A 134 22.93 -0.88 0.16
C ILE A 134 21.64 -0.50 -0.59
N ALA A 135 20.62 -0.07 0.16
CA ALA A 135 19.33 0.34 -0.39
C ALA A 135 19.46 1.52 -1.36
N ARG A 136 20.33 2.49 -1.06
CA ARG A 136 20.58 3.64 -1.94
C ARG A 136 21.24 3.22 -3.25
N LYS A 137 22.30 2.41 -3.20
CA LYS A 137 22.98 1.89 -4.40
C LYS A 137 22.03 1.08 -5.28
N LEU A 138 21.17 0.26 -4.68
CA LEU A 138 20.17 -0.51 -5.40
C LEU A 138 19.11 0.39 -6.08
N LEU A 139 18.75 1.51 -5.43
CA LEU A 139 17.85 2.51 -6.00
C LEU A 139 18.48 3.31 -7.15
N GLU A 140 19.75 3.68 -7.04
CA GLU A 140 20.48 4.52 -8.01
C GLU A 140 20.86 3.76 -9.29
N THR A 141 21.05 2.44 -9.23
CA THR A 141 21.52 1.62 -10.37
C THR A 141 20.45 1.37 -11.44
N ALA A 142 19.34 2.13 -11.44
CA ALA A 142 18.18 1.95 -12.31
C ALA A 142 18.34 2.57 -13.72
N GLY A 143 18.26 1.77 -14.78
CA GLY A 143 17.98 2.24 -16.17
C GLY A 143 16.48 2.10 -16.49
N ASP A 144 15.96 2.85 -17.49
CA ASP A 144 14.53 3.14 -17.71
C ASP A 144 13.55 1.94 -17.63
N VAL A 145 13.89 0.79 -18.21
CA VAL A 145 13.01 -0.40 -18.19
C VAL A 145 13.06 -1.13 -16.84
N ALA A 146 14.24 -1.20 -16.22
CA ALA A 146 14.47 -1.89 -14.94
C ALA A 146 14.09 -1.05 -13.71
N VAL A 147 13.66 0.20 -13.89
CA VAL A 147 13.25 1.09 -12.78
C VAL A 147 12.11 0.49 -11.97
N GLY A 148 11.13 -0.15 -12.61
CA GLY A 148 9.95 -0.68 -11.92
C GLY A 148 10.25 -1.80 -10.95
N GLU A 149 10.97 -2.82 -11.43
CA GLU A 149 11.34 -3.99 -10.64
C GLU A 149 12.25 -3.62 -9.47
N ARG A 150 13.21 -2.73 -9.70
CA ARG A 150 14.11 -2.24 -8.64
C ARG A 150 13.38 -1.40 -7.59
N LEU A 151 12.45 -0.53 -7.99
CA LEU A 151 11.62 0.20 -7.04
C LEU A 151 10.83 -0.77 -6.15
N GLU A 152 10.27 -1.82 -6.73
CA GLU A 152 9.54 -2.85 -5.98
C GLU A 152 10.47 -3.65 -5.06
N GLU A 153 11.68 -3.99 -5.50
CA GLU A 153 12.67 -4.67 -4.67
C GLU A 153 13.10 -3.80 -3.47
N VAL A 154 13.51 -2.56 -3.73
CA VAL A 154 13.95 -1.62 -2.69
C VAL A 154 12.81 -1.31 -1.72
N SER A 155 11.59 -1.12 -2.24
CA SER A 155 10.39 -0.90 -1.42
C SER A 155 10.10 -2.09 -0.50
N ARG A 156 10.20 -3.33 -1.00
CA ARG A 156 9.89 -4.53 -0.20
C ARG A 156 11.00 -4.89 0.80
N LYS A 157 12.27 -4.87 0.37
CA LYS A 157 13.40 -5.35 1.18
C LYS A 157 13.96 -4.30 2.13
N TYR A 158 13.87 -3.01 1.79
CA TYR A 158 14.56 -1.95 2.51
C TYR A 158 13.63 -0.81 2.95
N LEU A 159 12.31 -1.08 3.09
CA LEU A 159 11.27 -0.10 3.44
C LEU A 159 11.66 0.86 4.57
N HIS A 160 12.36 0.36 5.59
CA HIS A 160 12.72 1.12 6.79
C HIS A 160 13.92 2.05 6.60
N THR A 161 14.63 1.97 5.46
CA THR A 161 15.65 2.93 5.06
C THR A 161 15.05 4.18 4.40
N LYS A 162 15.83 5.27 4.30
CA LYS A 162 15.44 6.45 3.50
C LYS A 162 15.19 6.09 2.03
N ALA A 163 16.06 5.27 1.43
CA ALA A 163 15.92 4.82 0.05
C ALA A 163 14.68 3.94 -0.16
N GLY A 164 14.36 3.05 0.78
CA GLY A 164 13.13 2.24 0.77
C GLY A 164 11.86 3.06 0.79
N ARG A 165 11.81 4.09 1.62
CA ARG A 165 10.66 5.01 1.66
C ARG A 165 10.54 5.82 0.37
N GLN A 166 11.66 6.30 -0.17
CA GLN A 166 11.69 6.99 -1.47
C GLN A 166 11.22 6.09 -2.61
N ALA A 167 11.66 4.83 -2.64
CA ALA A 167 11.25 3.84 -3.62
C ALA A 167 9.74 3.58 -3.53
N THR A 168 9.23 3.38 -2.31
CA THR A 168 7.80 3.17 -2.03
C THR A 168 6.95 4.36 -2.47
N TYR A 169 7.42 5.59 -2.21
CA TYR A 169 6.72 6.81 -2.63
C TYR A 169 6.68 6.94 -4.16
N SER A 170 7.82 6.70 -4.81
CA SER A 170 7.95 6.74 -6.27
C SER A 170 7.09 5.68 -6.95
N LEU A 171 7.05 4.47 -6.39
CA LEU A 171 6.18 3.40 -6.84
C LEU A 171 4.69 3.77 -6.68
N GLY A 172 4.31 4.38 -5.56
CA GLY A 172 2.96 4.89 -5.35
C GLY A 172 2.55 5.92 -6.42
N ASN A 173 3.47 6.84 -6.78
CA ASN A 173 3.25 7.81 -7.84
C ASN A 173 3.05 7.14 -9.19
N ARG A 174 3.95 6.21 -9.55
CA ARG A 174 3.83 5.44 -10.79
C ARG A 174 2.52 4.67 -10.88
N CYS A 175 2.10 4.01 -9.80
CA CYS A 175 0.81 3.33 -9.75
C CYS A 175 -0.35 4.31 -9.96
N LEU A 176 -0.29 5.50 -9.35
CA LEU A 176 -1.33 6.51 -9.50
C LEU A 176 -1.41 7.05 -10.94
N ASP A 177 -0.26 7.29 -11.57
CA ASP A 177 -0.15 7.76 -12.96
C ASP A 177 -0.65 6.70 -13.95
N GLN A 178 -0.45 5.42 -13.63
CA GLN A 178 -0.95 4.28 -14.41
C GLN A 178 -2.42 3.90 -14.09
N GLY A 179 -3.11 4.67 -13.25
CA GLY A 179 -4.50 4.40 -12.86
C GLY A 179 -4.69 3.23 -11.89
N GLN A 180 -3.61 2.57 -11.44
CA GLN A 180 -3.58 1.53 -10.40
C GLN A 180 -3.82 2.12 -9.00
N THR A 181 -4.98 2.75 -8.85
CA THR A 181 -5.27 3.69 -7.77
C THR A 181 -5.30 3.03 -6.39
N LEU A 182 -5.81 1.78 -6.30
CA LEU A 182 -5.80 1.04 -5.03
C LEU A 182 -4.37 0.74 -4.57
N MET A 183 -3.48 0.33 -5.50
CA MET A 183 -2.08 0.05 -5.19
C MET A 183 -1.39 1.33 -4.70
N ALA A 184 -1.59 2.45 -5.39
CA ALA A 184 -1.08 3.75 -4.94
C ALA A 184 -1.56 4.10 -3.52
N ALA A 185 -2.86 3.96 -3.26
CA ALA A 185 -3.45 4.23 -1.94
C ALA A 185 -2.83 3.36 -0.83
N MET A 186 -2.61 2.07 -1.10
CA MET A 186 -1.97 1.15 -0.16
C MET A 186 -0.52 1.53 0.15
N ARG A 187 0.28 1.90 -0.88
CA ARG A 187 1.67 2.35 -0.71
C ARG A 187 1.75 3.65 0.09
N TYR A 188 0.88 4.62 -0.20
CA TYR A 188 0.84 5.87 0.56
C TYR A 188 0.45 5.65 2.01
N ASP A 189 -0.53 4.78 2.28
CA ASP A 189 -0.91 4.47 3.65
C ASP A 189 0.17 3.70 4.42
N GLN A 190 0.96 2.86 3.75
CA GLN A 190 2.14 2.25 4.35
C GLN A 190 3.13 3.32 4.83
N LEU A 191 3.46 4.30 3.99
CA LEU A 191 4.33 5.43 4.36
C LEU A 191 3.74 6.30 5.47
N ARG A 192 2.44 6.56 5.43
CA ARG A 192 1.75 7.34 6.47
C ARG A 192 1.76 6.64 7.82
N LYS A 193 1.53 5.32 7.86
CA LYS A 193 1.64 4.51 9.09
C LYS A 193 3.04 4.58 9.68
N MET A 194 4.07 4.63 8.84
CA MET A 194 5.46 4.80 9.26
C MET A 194 5.82 6.25 9.66
N LYS A 195 4.89 7.20 9.50
CA LYS A 195 5.10 8.64 9.73
C LYS A 195 6.26 9.20 8.90
N ALA A 196 6.29 8.88 7.60
CA ALA A 196 7.27 9.40 6.65
C ALA A 196 6.99 10.88 6.32
N THR A 197 7.29 11.78 7.25
CA THR A 197 6.98 13.21 7.17
C THR A 197 7.79 13.95 6.10
N GLU A 198 8.88 13.37 5.60
CA GLU A 198 9.68 13.94 4.52
C GLU A 198 8.91 14.13 3.20
N PHE A 199 7.79 13.43 3.03
CA PHE A 199 6.93 13.53 1.84
C PHE A 199 5.69 14.40 2.05
N GLU A 200 5.48 14.93 3.25
CA GLU A 200 4.34 15.79 3.53
C GLU A 200 4.56 17.20 2.97
N PRO A 201 3.51 17.87 2.47
CA PRO A 201 2.09 17.46 2.48
C PRO A 201 1.66 16.58 1.29
N SER A 202 2.55 16.36 0.33
CA SER A 202 2.21 15.67 -0.92
C SER A 202 1.78 14.23 -0.70
N LEU A 203 2.34 13.53 0.29
CA LEU A 203 1.92 12.19 0.68
C LEU A 203 0.45 12.13 1.11
N SER A 204 0.04 12.99 2.05
CA SER A 204 -1.35 13.01 2.51
C SER A 204 -2.33 13.46 1.41
N VAL A 205 -1.95 14.43 0.58
CA VAL A 205 -2.77 14.87 -0.56
C VAL A 205 -2.94 13.76 -1.59
N ARG A 206 -1.86 13.09 -2.00
CA ARG A 206 -1.93 11.98 -2.97
C ARG A 206 -2.67 10.77 -2.41
N SER A 207 -2.48 10.45 -1.13
CA SER A 207 -3.26 9.40 -0.46
C SER A 207 -4.76 9.72 -0.46
N ALA A 208 -5.13 10.95 -0.09
CA ALA A 208 -6.52 11.38 -0.11
C ALA A 208 -7.12 11.33 -1.52
N LEU A 209 -6.38 11.79 -2.54
CA LEU A 209 -6.79 11.69 -3.94
C LEU A 209 -7.02 10.23 -4.36
N ALA A 210 -6.07 9.34 -4.05
CA ALA A 210 -6.18 7.93 -4.41
C ALA A 210 -7.40 7.28 -3.75
N TRP A 211 -7.62 7.50 -2.45
CA TRP A 211 -8.81 6.99 -1.74
C TRP A 211 -10.13 7.60 -2.27
N ALA A 212 -10.15 8.88 -2.63
CA ALA A 212 -11.32 9.51 -3.22
C ALA A 212 -11.68 8.90 -4.58
N ARG A 213 -10.69 8.66 -5.45
CA ARG A 213 -10.87 8.06 -6.78
C ARG A 213 -11.47 6.65 -6.74
N ILE A 214 -11.22 5.89 -5.68
CA ILE A 214 -11.81 4.55 -5.48
C ILE A 214 -13.07 4.58 -4.59
N GLY A 215 -13.75 5.73 -4.50
CA GLY A 215 -15.04 5.85 -3.83
C GLY A 215 -14.97 5.84 -2.30
N ARG A 216 -13.84 6.25 -1.70
CA ARG A 216 -13.65 6.35 -0.24
C ARG A 216 -13.43 7.79 0.24
N PRO A 217 -14.36 8.73 -0.03
CA PRO A 217 -14.20 10.15 0.28
C PRO A 217 -14.08 10.43 1.78
N SER A 218 -14.77 9.68 2.64
CA SER A 218 -14.66 9.85 4.10
C SER A 218 -13.24 9.56 4.61
N ARG A 219 -12.58 8.54 4.04
CA ARG A 219 -11.17 8.23 4.35
C ARG A 219 -10.24 9.31 3.82
N ALA A 220 -10.48 9.79 2.60
CA ALA A 220 -9.73 10.90 2.02
C ALA A 220 -9.80 12.16 2.91
N ALA A 221 -11.01 12.53 3.36
CA ALA A 221 -11.21 13.66 4.26
C ALA A 221 -10.49 13.46 5.60
N ALA A 222 -10.59 12.26 6.20
CA ALA A 222 -9.90 11.94 7.45
C ALA A 222 -8.38 12.08 7.32
N ILE A 223 -7.80 11.67 6.18
CA ILE A 223 -6.36 11.82 5.90
C ILE A 223 -5.97 13.30 5.86
N LEU A 224 -6.71 14.12 5.12
CA LEU A 224 -6.42 15.56 5.02
C LEU A 224 -6.56 16.28 6.35
N LEU A 225 -7.53 15.88 7.18
CA LEU A 225 -7.74 16.45 8.51
C LEU A 225 -6.66 16.04 9.51
N ALA A 226 -6.06 14.86 9.35
CA ALA A 226 -4.96 14.39 10.17
C ALA A 226 -3.60 15.04 9.84
N MET A 227 -3.50 15.80 8.75
CA MET A 227 -2.28 16.56 8.42
C MET A 227 -1.97 17.63 9.47
N SER A 228 -0.70 17.99 9.59
CA SER A 228 -0.27 19.06 10.49
C SER A 228 -1.00 20.38 10.18
N THR A 229 -1.23 21.20 11.21
CA THR A 229 -1.87 22.52 11.01
C THR A 229 -1.05 23.40 10.08
N GLY A 230 0.28 23.33 10.14
CA GLY A 230 1.17 24.04 9.22
C GLY A 230 0.96 23.63 7.76
N ASP A 231 0.86 22.33 7.48
CA ASP A 231 0.58 21.81 6.14
C ASP A 231 -0.80 22.24 5.63
N ARG A 232 -1.83 22.12 6.47
CA ARG A 232 -3.18 22.57 6.13
C ARG A 232 -3.21 24.07 5.81
N ASN A 233 -2.48 24.89 6.56
CA ASN A 233 -2.41 26.33 6.32
C ASN A 233 -1.66 26.68 5.03
N ARG A 234 -0.54 26.00 4.74
CA ARG A 234 0.16 26.14 3.45
C ARG A 234 -0.75 25.80 2.26
N MET A 235 -1.55 24.75 2.40
CA MET A 235 -2.51 24.35 1.36
C MET A 235 -3.65 25.36 1.22
N LYS A 236 -4.17 25.91 2.32
CA LYS A 236 -5.16 27.00 2.28
C LYS A 236 -4.62 28.24 1.57
N ALA A 237 -3.38 28.62 1.86
CA ALA A 237 -2.74 29.78 1.24
C ALA A 237 -2.53 29.63 -0.27
N ARG A 238 -2.34 28.40 -0.76
CA ARG A 238 -2.26 28.09 -2.20
C ARG A 238 -3.60 28.18 -2.94
N GLY A 239 -4.73 28.25 -2.22
CA GLY A 239 -6.06 28.35 -2.81
C GLY A 239 -6.58 27.06 -3.45
N GLY A 240 -7.62 27.19 -4.28
CA GLY A 240 -8.25 26.08 -4.99
C GLY A 240 -9.30 25.30 -4.18
N ALA A 241 -9.83 24.23 -4.78
CA ALA A 241 -10.94 23.45 -4.21
C ALA A 241 -10.61 22.76 -2.88
N LEU A 242 -9.33 22.47 -2.61
CA LEU A 242 -8.91 21.91 -1.31
C LEU A 242 -8.87 22.97 -0.20
N ALA A 243 -8.56 24.23 -0.53
CA ALA A 243 -8.52 25.31 0.44
C ALA A 243 -9.92 25.64 0.99
N THR A 244 -10.94 25.62 0.13
CA THR A 244 -12.34 25.86 0.52
C THR A 244 -12.83 24.80 1.51
N VAL A 245 -12.58 23.53 1.23
CA VAL A 245 -12.97 22.41 2.09
C VAL A 245 -12.24 22.44 3.44
N LEU A 246 -10.95 22.76 3.46
CA LEU A 246 -10.18 22.88 4.70
C LEU A 246 -10.57 24.13 5.52
N GLY A 247 -11.12 25.17 4.87
CA GLY A 247 -11.54 26.42 5.49
C GLY A 247 -12.88 26.36 6.21
N GLN A 248 -13.85 25.63 5.66
CA GLN A 248 -15.23 25.58 6.16
C GLN A 248 -15.38 25.01 7.58
N ARG A 249 -14.45 24.16 8.04
CA ARG A 249 -14.51 23.53 9.37
C ARG A 249 -13.87 24.33 10.51
N SER A 250 -13.37 25.53 10.24
CA SER A 250 -12.85 26.45 11.28
C SER A 250 -13.94 27.32 11.93
N ARG A 251 -15.21 27.16 11.52
CA ARG A 251 -16.35 28.00 11.93
C ARG A 251 -17.49 27.21 12.60
N ALA A 252 -17.21 26.01 13.13
CA ALA A 252 -18.17 25.22 13.89
C ALA A 252 -17.62 24.96 15.30
#